data_AF-A0A8H7NTF2-F1
#
_entry.id   AF-A0A8H7NTF2-F1
#
_cell.length_a   1.000
_cell.length_b   1.000
_cell.length_c   1.000
_cell.angle_alpha   90.00
_cell.angle_beta   90.00
_cell.angle_gamma   90.00
#
_symmetry.space_group_name_H-M   'P 1'
#
loop_
_entity.id
_entity.type
_entity.pdbx_description
1 polymer ?
#
loop_
_entity_poly.entity_id
_entity_poly.type
_entity_poly.pdbx_seq_one_letter_code
_entity_poly.pdbx_strand_id
1 'polypeptide(L)'
;MASKWFFAENNEDNGHDVVDLHGQSVREAIKHTGRATVNAVRWGEETLTIIVGKGQHSDNGVARLKPAVKQYLRTQGWLHQNDPTNAGRIVVDLSAGRQ
;
A
#
# COMPACT_ATOMS: atom_id res chain seq x y z
N MET A 1 15.66 -9.24 -9.75
CA MET A 1 15.07 -8.59 -10.95
C MET A 1 13.55 -8.83 -11.08
N ALA A 2 12.87 -9.48 -10.13
CA ALA A 2 11.45 -9.87 -10.29
C ALA A 2 10.41 -8.87 -9.78
N SER A 3 10.73 -8.02 -8.81
CA SER A 3 9.74 -7.20 -8.08
C SER A 3 8.97 -6.17 -8.93
N LYS A 4 9.62 -5.62 -9.97
CA LYS A 4 9.05 -4.54 -10.78
C LYS A 4 8.05 -5.04 -11.84
N TRP A 5 8.20 -6.29 -12.29
CA TRP A 5 7.30 -6.91 -13.28
C TRP A 5 5.94 -7.24 -12.65
N PHE A 6 5.94 -7.82 -11.43
CA PHE A 6 4.70 -8.11 -10.69
C PHE A 6 3.89 -6.85 -10.33
N PHE A 7 4.54 -5.70 -10.10
CA PHE A 7 3.83 -4.47 -9.76
C PHE A 7 2.97 -3.94 -10.92
N ALA A 8 3.49 -3.95 -12.16
CA ALA A 8 2.73 -3.44 -13.29
C ALA A 8 1.52 -4.36 -13.58
N GLU A 9 1.75 -5.66 -13.63
CA GLU A 9 0.72 -6.66 -13.93
C GLU A 9 -0.39 -6.71 -12.86
N ASN A 10 -0.04 -6.66 -11.57
CA ASN A 10 -1.05 -6.66 -10.50
C ASN A 10 -1.84 -5.36 -10.39
N ASN A 11 -1.35 -4.23 -10.94
CA ASN A 11 -2.03 -2.94 -10.86
C ASN A 11 -2.66 -2.49 -12.18
N GLU A 12 -2.48 -3.23 -13.28
CA GLU A 12 -3.13 -2.93 -14.57
C GLU A 12 -4.66 -3.10 -14.52
N ASP A 13 -5.16 -4.06 -13.73
CA ASP A 13 -6.60 -4.35 -13.56
C ASP A 13 -7.19 -3.83 -12.24
N ASN A 14 -6.38 -3.20 -11.38
CA ASN A 14 -6.88 -2.67 -10.11
C ASN A 14 -7.53 -1.30 -10.31
N GLY A 15 -8.60 -1.05 -9.55
CA GLY A 15 -9.20 0.27 -9.42
C GLY A 15 -8.18 1.30 -8.90
N HIS A 16 -8.48 2.57 -9.16
CA HIS A 16 -7.69 3.72 -8.73
C HIS A 16 -7.47 3.81 -7.20
N ASP A 17 -8.31 3.11 -6.45
CA ASP A 17 -8.35 2.97 -5.01
C ASP A 17 -7.54 1.78 -4.47
N VAL A 18 -6.87 0.98 -5.32
CA VAL A 18 -6.09 -0.19 -4.88
C VAL A 18 -4.66 -0.15 -5.41
N VAL A 19 -3.69 -0.36 -4.53
CA VAL A 19 -2.27 -0.51 -4.89
C VAL A 19 -1.68 -1.81 -4.32
N ASP A 20 -1.17 -2.67 -5.19
CA ASP A 20 -0.46 -3.88 -4.78
C ASP A 20 1.05 -3.66 -4.70
N LEU A 21 1.62 -3.84 -3.51
CA LEU A 21 3.04 -3.71 -3.18
C LEU A 21 3.69 -5.07 -2.87
N HIS A 22 2.99 -6.18 -3.07
CA HIS A 22 3.50 -7.50 -2.79
C HIS A 22 4.80 -7.78 -3.57
N GLY A 23 5.79 -8.36 -2.89
CA GLY A 23 7.09 -8.68 -3.50
C GLY A 23 8.01 -7.48 -3.79
N GLN A 24 7.58 -6.25 -3.46
CA GLN A 24 8.44 -5.06 -3.57
C GLN A 24 9.43 -4.94 -2.41
N SER A 25 10.52 -4.20 -2.63
CA SER A 25 11.40 -3.79 -1.54
C SER A 25 10.72 -2.73 -0.66
N VAL A 26 11.10 -2.63 0.61
CA VAL A 26 10.54 -1.62 1.55
C VAL A 26 10.66 -0.20 1.01
N ARG A 27 11.79 0.13 0.37
CA ARG A 27 12.04 1.45 -0.21
C ARG A 27 11.08 1.76 -1.36
N GLU A 28 10.87 0.79 -2.25
CA GLU A 28 9.95 0.96 -3.38
C GLU A 28 8.51 1.03 -2.89
N ALA A 29 8.12 0.16 -1.95
CA ALA A 29 6.79 0.16 -1.35
C ALA A 29 6.41 1.54 -0.80
N ILE A 30 7.29 2.17 -0.01
CA ILE A 30 7.05 3.54 0.52
C ILE A 30 6.87 4.55 -0.62
N LYS A 31 7.70 4.49 -1.66
CA LYS A 31 7.64 5.40 -2.80
C LYS A 31 6.32 5.23 -3.58
N HIS A 32 5.88 4.00 -3.77
CA HIS A 32 4.63 3.67 -4.46
C HIS A 32 3.41 4.03 -3.61
N THR A 33 3.43 3.78 -2.29
CA THR A 33 2.39 4.24 -1.36
C THR A 33 2.19 5.74 -1.48
N GLY A 34 3.25 6.56 -1.39
CA GLY A 34 3.11 8.01 -1.49
C GLY A 34 2.52 8.49 -2.82
N ARG A 35 2.90 7.86 -3.93
CA ARG A 35 2.32 8.16 -5.25
C ARG A 35 0.85 7.77 -5.34
N ALA A 36 0.50 6.59 -4.86
CA ALA A 36 -0.87 6.10 -4.85
C ALA A 36 -1.78 7.00 -3.99
N THR A 37 -1.33 7.39 -2.80
CA THR A 37 -2.06 8.33 -1.94
C THR A 37 -2.32 9.67 -2.61
N VAL A 38 -1.30 10.26 -3.25
CA VAL A 38 -1.47 11.54 -3.97
C VAL A 38 -2.42 11.39 -5.16
N ASN A 39 -2.33 10.30 -5.93
CA ASN A 39 -3.20 10.08 -7.08
C ASN A 39 -4.65 9.83 -6.65
N ALA A 40 -4.88 9.01 -5.63
CA ALA A 40 -6.22 8.72 -5.11
C ALA A 40 -6.90 9.99 -4.58
N VAL A 41 -6.18 10.84 -3.82
CA VAL A 41 -6.70 12.15 -3.41
C VAL A 41 -7.01 13.04 -4.62
N ARG A 42 -6.15 13.07 -5.65
CA ARG A 42 -6.38 13.85 -6.88
C ARG A 42 -7.60 13.37 -7.66
N TRP A 43 -7.89 12.08 -7.63
CA TRP A 43 -9.04 11.48 -8.28
C TRP A 43 -10.33 11.58 -7.46
N GLY A 44 -10.24 12.05 -6.21
CA GLY A 44 -11.39 12.22 -5.33
C GLY A 44 -11.81 10.95 -4.60
N GLU A 45 -10.90 9.97 -4.49
CA GLU A 45 -11.15 8.76 -3.72
C GLU A 45 -11.21 9.06 -2.22
N GLU A 46 -12.18 8.46 -1.53
CA GLU A 46 -12.32 8.58 -0.07
C GLU A 46 -11.42 7.60 0.68
N THR A 47 -11.04 6.50 0.04
CA THR A 47 -10.19 5.46 0.64
C THR A 47 -9.16 4.92 -0.35
N LEU A 48 -8.03 4.43 0.16
CA LEU A 48 -7.02 3.72 -0.61
C LEU A 48 -6.65 2.41 0.08
N THR A 49 -6.78 1.31 -0.64
CA THR A 49 -6.40 -0.03 -0.21
C THR A 49 -4.98 -0.35 -0.67
N ILE A 50 -4.10 -0.66 0.27
CA ILE A 50 -2.71 -1.06 0.02
C ILE A 50 -2.55 -2.53 0.34
N ILE A 51 -2.13 -3.33 -0.64
CA ILE A 51 -1.83 -4.75 -0.48
C ILE A 51 -0.32 -4.89 -0.25
N VAL A 52 0.08 -5.29 0.95
CA VAL A 52 1.49 -5.56 1.30
C VAL A 52 1.82 -7.06 1.27
N GLY A 53 0.81 -7.89 1.01
CA GLY A 53 0.85 -9.35 1.06
C GLY A 53 0.86 -9.93 2.47
N LYS A 54 0.58 -11.23 2.58
CA LYS A 54 0.42 -11.94 3.86
C LYS A 54 1.74 -12.22 4.59
N GLY A 55 2.89 -11.85 4.01
CA GLY A 55 4.21 -12.09 4.60
C GLY A 55 4.69 -13.55 4.53
N GLN A 56 3.97 -14.44 3.84
CA GLN A 56 4.29 -15.87 3.77
C GLN A 56 5.55 -16.18 2.94
N HIS A 57 5.97 -15.30 2.03
CA HIS A 57 7.13 -15.50 1.13
C HIS A 57 8.24 -14.47 1.34
N SER A 58 8.54 -14.10 2.59
CA SER A 58 9.76 -13.32 2.85
C SER A 58 10.93 -14.28 3.03
N ASP A 59 11.99 -14.15 2.22
CA ASP A 59 13.23 -14.96 2.26
C ASP A 59 13.94 -14.97 3.64
N ASN A 60 13.41 -14.27 4.65
CA ASN A 60 13.91 -14.25 6.03
C ASN A 60 12.79 -14.16 7.10
N GLY A 61 11.54 -14.48 6.78
CA GLY A 61 10.45 -14.59 7.78
C GLY A 61 10.03 -13.30 8.47
N VAL A 62 10.54 -12.12 8.07
CA VAL A 62 10.15 -10.83 8.65
C VAL A 62 9.38 -10.04 7.60
N ALA A 63 8.06 -9.93 7.78
CA ALA A 63 7.19 -9.07 7.00
C ALA A 63 7.52 -7.58 7.29
N ARG A 64 8.64 -7.07 6.75
CA ARG A 64 9.12 -5.69 6.98
C ARG A 64 8.30 -4.64 6.21
N LEU A 65 7.58 -5.06 5.17
CA LEU A 65 6.80 -4.16 4.32
C LEU A 65 5.63 -3.54 5.09
N LYS A 66 4.82 -4.36 5.76
CA LYS A 66 3.65 -3.92 6.53
C LYS A 66 3.99 -2.85 7.59
N PRO A 67 4.93 -3.07 8.54
CA PRO A 67 5.26 -2.05 9.53
C PRO A 67 5.87 -0.80 8.90
N ALA A 68 6.66 -0.92 7.82
CA ALA A 68 7.25 0.23 7.15
C ALA A 68 6.19 1.12 6.46
N VAL A 69 5.23 0.51 5.76
CA VAL A 69 4.12 1.23 5.11
C VAL A 69 3.23 1.90 6.16
N LYS A 70 2.86 1.18 7.23
CA LYS A 70 2.09 1.77 8.35
C LYS A 70 2.83 2.94 9.01
N GLN A 71 4.13 2.79 9.23
CA GLN A 71 4.96 3.87 9.77
C GLN A 71 4.91 5.09 8.86
N TYR A 72 5.11 4.89 7.55
CA TYR A 72 5.07 5.97 6.57
C TYR A 72 3.72 6.69 6.58
N LEU A 73 2.60 5.97 6.48
CA LEU A 73 1.25 6.56 6.53
C LEU A 73 1.03 7.38 7.81
N ARG A 74 1.44 6.84 8.95
CA ARG A 74 1.40 7.55 10.23
C ARG A 74 2.22 8.84 10.21
N THR A 75 3.44 8.80 9.64
CA THR A 75 4.29 10.00 9.54
C THR A 75 3.73 11.07 8.62
N GLN A 76 2.93 10.67 7.63
CA GLN A 76 2.25 11.58 6.71
C GLN A 76 0.90 12.07 7.26
N GLY A 77 0.48 11.61 8.44
CA GLY A 77 -0.78 12.01 9.07
C GLY A 77 -2.02 11.26 8.54
N TRP A 78 -1.84 10.23 7.72
CA TRP A 78 -2.96 9.46 7.19
C TRP A 78 -3.51 8.46 8.21
N LEU A 79 -4.83 8.51 8.40
CA LEU A 79 -5.57 7.49 9.14
C LEU A 79 -5.55 6.20 8.33
N HIS A 80 -5.22 5.09 8.99
CA HIS A 80 -5.11 3.80 8.33
C HIS A 80 -5.42 2.66 9.28
N GLN A 81 -6.02 1.60 8.75
CA GLN A 81 -6.43 0.42 9.49
C GLN A 81 -6.03 -0.84 8.74
N ASN A 82 -5.77 -1.92 9.47
CA ASN A 82 -5.59 -3.22 8.83
C ASN A 82 -6.97 -3.79 8.49
N ASP A 83 -7.10 -4.41 7.33
CA ASP A 83 -8.32 -5.14 6.99
C ASP A 83 -8.46 -6.38 7.92
N PRO A 84 -9.57 -6.52 8.66
CA PRO A 84 -9.78 -7.65 9.56
C PRO A 84 -9.94 -8.98 8.82
N THR A 85 -10.35 -8.96 7.55
CA THR A 85 -10.56 -10.14 6.71
C THR A 85 -9.30 -10.56 5.96
N ASN A 86 -8.36 -9.62 5.73
CA ASN A 86 -7.11 -9.89 5.03
C ASN A 86 -5.93 -9.16 5.69
N ALA A 87 -5.15 -9.89 6.48
CA ALA A 87 -3.97 -9.35 7.17
C ALA A 87 -2.90 -8.73 6.24
N GLY A 88 -2.94 -9.02 4.94
CA GLY A 88 -2.07 -8.41 3.93
C GLY A 88 -2.60 -7.10 3.33
N ARG A 89 -3.75 -6.60 3.78
CA ARG A 89 -4.36 -5.34 3.32
C ARG A 89 -4.36 -4.28 4.40
N ILE A 90 -4.06 -3.05 3.99
CA ILE A 90 -4.14 -1.85 4.80
C ILE A 90 -5.07 -0.89 4.08
N VAL A 91 -6.13 -0.45 4.74
CA VAL A 91 -7.06 0.56 4.21
C VAL A 91 -6.65 1.90 4.79
N VAL A 92 -6.45 2.88 3.92
CA VAL A 92 -6.11 4.27 4.25
C VAL A 92 -7.35 5.11 4.02
N ASP A 93 -7.68 5.92 5.01
CA ASP A 93 -8.76 6.91 4.91
C ASP A 93 -8.18 8.21 4.34
N LEU A 94 -8.66 8.57 3.15
CA LEU A 94 -8.25 9.76 2.42
C LEU A 94 -9.25 10.92 2.59
N SER A 95 -10.43 10.65 3.14
CA SER A 95 -11.49 11.65 3.36
C SER A 95 -11.03 12.79 4.28
N ALA A 96 -10.17 12.47 5.26
CA ALA A 96 -9.60 13.43 6.21
C ALA A 96 -8.50 14.34 5.62
N GLY A 97 -7.94 13.98 4.45
CA GLY A 97 -6.88 14.75 3.78
C GLY A 97 -7.37 15.89 2.90
N ARG A 98 -8.69 16.17 2.91
CA ARG A 98 -9.35 17.19 2.08
C ARG A 98 -9.28 18.61 2.66
N GLN A 99 -8.32 18.89 3.54
CA GLN A 99 -8.17 20.24 4.13
C GLN A 99 -7.49 21.22 3.18
#